data_AF-A0A7X5N1Q1-F1
#
_entry.id   AF-A0A7X5N1Q1-F1
#
_cell.length_a   1.000
_cell.length_b   1.000
_cell.length_c   1.000
_cell.angle_alpha   90.00
_cell.angle_beta   90.00
_cell.angle_gamma   90.00
#
_symmetry.space_group_name_H-M   'P 1'
#
loop_
_entity.id
_entity.type
_entity.pdbx_description
1 polymer ?
#
loop_
_entity_poly.entity_id
_entity_poly.type
_entity_poly.pdbx_seq_one_letter_code
_entity_poly.pdbx_strand_id
1 'polypeptide(L)'
;ARASAQGAVALGQGSVADRANTVSVGSVGGERQVANVAAGTRATDAVNKGQLDNGVAAANSYTDSRYNAMADSFETYQGDIEDRLRRQNRRLDRQGAMSSAMLNMAASVGGIATQNRVGAGVGFQNGESALSVGYQRAISPRATLTVGGALSGDDSSIGVGAGFGW
;
A
#
# COMPACT_ATOMS: atom_id res chain seq x y z
N ALA A 1 2.73 65.11 -6.14
CA ALA A 1 3.25 64.03 -6.99
C ALA A 1 4.65 64.40 -7.47
N ARG A 2 5.58 63.44 -7.56
CA ARG A 2 6.90 63.60 -8.16
C ARG A 2 7.19 62.39 -9.07
N ALA A 3 7.46 62.63 -10.35
CA ALA A 3 7.90 61.61 -11.30
C ALA A 3 9.32 61.95 -11.76
N SER A 4 10.30 61.17 -11.33
CA SER A 4 11.74 61.42 -11.60
C SER A 4 12.32 60.49 -12.67
N ALA A 5 11.64 59.39 -13.00
CA ALA A 5 12.09 58.44 -14.00
C ALA A 5 11.46 58.66 -15.39
N GLN A 6 12.18 58.24 -16.44
CA GLN A 6 11.75 58.38 -17.82
C GLN A 6 10.43 57.62 -18.08
N GLY A 7 9.46 58.30 -18.71
CA GLY A 7 8.18 57.68 -19.06
C GLY A 7 7.30 57.31 -17.86
N ALA A 8 7.55 57.87 -16.67
CA ALA A 8 6.81 57.55 -15.45
C ALA A 8 5.65 58.52 -15.18
N VAL A 9 4.65 58.05 -14.45
CA VAL A 9 3.51 58.85 -13.95
C VAL A 9 3.40 58.70 -12.45
N ALA A 10 3.35 59.82 -11.72
CA ALA A 10 3.02 59.83 -10.30
C ALA A 10 1.59 60.34 -10.12
N LEU A 11 0.67 59.46 -9.76
CA LEU A 11 -0.76 59.76 -9.62
C LEU A 11 -1.12 59.98 -8.15
N GLY A 12 -1.56 61.19 -7.82
CA GLY A 12 -2.00 61.58 -6.47
C GLY A 12 -0.99 62.44 -5.68
N GLN A 13 -1.50 63.13 -4.65
CA GLN A 13 -0.67 63.91 -3.74
C GLN A 13 0.30 62.98 -2.98
N GLY A 14 1.54 63.42 -2.75
CA GLY A 14 2.55 62.59 -2.07
C GLY A 14 3.13 61.40 -2.88
N SER A 15 2.56 61.03 -4.03
CA SER A 15 3.07 59.89 -4.81
C SER A 15 4.46 60.15 -5.42
N VAL A 16 5.28 59.11 -5.48
CA VAL A 16 6.65 59.10 -6.01
C VAL A 16 6.78 58.01 -7.07
N ALA A 17 7.17 58.38 -8.29
CA ALA A 17 7.45 57.45 -9.40
C ALA A 17 8.92 57.56 -9.82
N ASP A 18 9.74 56.63 -9.36
CA ASP A 18 11.20 56.59 -9.50
C ASP A 18 11.69 55.46 -10.41
N ARG A 19 10.76 54.70 -11.01
CA ARG A 19 11.04 53.64 -11.99
C ARG A 19 10.53 54.03 -13.39
N ALA A 20 11.35 53.78 -14.42
CA ALA A 20 10.98 54.08 -15.80
C ALA A 20 9.75 53.28 -16.25
N ASN A 21 8.90 53.88 -17.08
CA ASN A 21 7.69 53.27 -17.66
C ASN A 21 6.73 52.69 -16.60
N THR A 22 6.54 53.38 -15.47
CA THR A 22 5.60 52.95 -14.41
C THR A 22 4.58 54.03 -14.04
N VAL A 23 3.44 53.61 -13.51
CA VAL A 23 2.50 54.49 -12.83
C VAL A 23 2.57 54.19 -11.33
N SER A 24 3.00 55.16 -10.53
CA SER A 24 2.95 55.06 -9.07
C SER A 24 1.71 55.76 -8.53
N VAL A 25 0.91 55.05 -7.74
CA VAL A 25 -0.29 55.58 -7.09
C VAL A 25 -0.02 56.04 -5.65
N GLY A 26 1.21 55.96 -5.17
CA GLY A 26 1.59 56.27 -3.79
C GLY A 26 3.10 56.41 -3.61
N SER A 27 3.55 56.13 -2.39
CA SER A 27 4.96 56.10 -2.00
C SER A 27 5.17 54.91 -1.06
N VAL A 28 6.42 54.51 -0.83
CA VAL A 28 6.75 53.49 0.18
C VAL A 28 6.16 53.91 1.53
N GLY A 29 5.38 53.03 2.16
CA GLY A 29 4.67 53.29 3.42
C GLY A 29 3.45 54.22 3.30
N GLY A 30 3.11 54.64 2.09
CA GLY A 30 1.96 55.47 1.73
C GLY A 30 1.27 54.94 0.49
N GLU A 31 1.13 53.61 0.39
CA GLU A 31 0.49 52.92 -0.72
C GLU A 31 -1.00 53.25 -0.78
N ARG A 32 -1.56 53.24 -1.98
CA ARG A 32 -2.99 53.41 -2.21
C ARG A 32 -3.57 52.19 -2.88
N GLN A 33 -4.81 51.86 -2.52
CA GLN A 33 -5.58 50.84 -3.21
C GLN A 33 -6.09 51.37 -4.55
N VAL A 34 -6.13 50.48 -5.55
CA VAL A 34 -6.85 50.72 -6.80
C VAL A 34 -8.16 49.94 -6.74
N ALA A 35 -9.26 50.65 -6.46
CA ALA A 35 -10.57 50.06 -6.26
C ALA A 35 -11.40 50.02 -7.56
N ASN A 36 -12.45 49.20 -7.56
CA ASN A 36 -13.40 49.05 -8.69
C ASN A 36 -12.75 48.57 -10.00
N VAL A 37 -11.73 47.72 -9.89
CA VAL A 37 -11.06 47.09 -11.04
C VAL A 37 -11.94 45.95 -11.56
N ALA A 38 -12.49 46.11 -12.76
CA ALA A 38 -13.20 45.04 -13.46
C ALA A 38 -12.25 43.85 -13.73
N ALA A 39 -12.80 42.65 -13.92
CA ALA A 39 -11.98 41.48 -14.20
C ALA A 39 -11.20 41.65 -15.51
N GLY A 40 -9.90 41.38 -15.47
CA GLY A 40 -9.04 41.42 -16.66
C GLY A 40 -9.40 40.31 -17.65
N THR A 41 -9.32 40.61 -18.94
CA THR A 41 -9.69 39.70 -20.03
C THR A 41 -8.54 39.41 -21.00
N ARG A 42 -7.56 40.31 -21.09
CA ARG A 42 -6.36 40.17 -21.90
C ARG A 42 -5.15 39.88 -21.00
N ALA A 43 -4.09 39.31 -21.58
CA ALA A 43 -2.88 38.94 -20.86
C ALA A 43 -2.18 40.11 -20.13
N THR A 44 -2.44 41.36 -20.55
CA THR A 44 -1.85 42.58 -19.99
C THR A 44 -2.82 43.38 -19.12
N ASP A 45 -4.03 42.86 -18.86
CA ASP A 45 -4.99 43.53 -17.98
C ASP A 45 -4.62 43.31 -16.52
N ALA A 46 -4.96 44.26 -15.65
CA ALA A 46 -4.82 44.06 -14.21
C ALA A 46 -5.78 42.98 -13.71
N VAL A 47 -5.30 42.15 -12.78
CA VAL A 47 -6.10 41.12 -12.11
C VAL A 47 -6.70 41.71 -10.83
N ASN A 48 -8.00 41.51 -10.61
CA ASN A 48 -8.64 41.92 -9.36
C ASN A 48 -8.64 40.81 -8.30
N LYS A 49 -9.00 41.15 -7.05
CA LYS A 49 -9.01 40.19 -5.93
C LYS A 49 -9.91 38.98 -6.19
N GLY A 50 -11.06 39.17 -6.84
CA GLY A 50 -11.98 38.06 -7.15
C GLY A 50 -11.36 37.01 -8.09
N GLN A 51 -10.63 37.44 -9.11
CA GLN A 51 -9.89 36.52 -9.99
C GLN A 51 -8.77 35.78 -9.24
N LEU A 52 -8.04 36.47 -8.37
CA LEU A 52 -6.99 35.86 -7.55
C LEU A 52 -7.57 34.82 -6.58
N ASP A 53 -8.61 35.18 -5.82
CA ASP A 53 -9.27 34.30 -4.86
C ASP A 53 -9.81 33.04 -5.54
N ASN A 54 -10.42 33.18 -6.73
CA ASN A 54 -10.90 32.04 -7.53
C ASN A 54 -9.76 31.12 -7.97
N GLY A 55 -8.63 31.70 -8.42
CA GLY A 55 -7.46 30.91 -8.80
C GLY A 55 -6.86 30.13 -7.63
N VAL A 56 -6.75 30.76 -6.46
CA VAL A 56 -6.27 30.11 -5.23
C VAL A 56 -7.24 29.03 -4.77
N ALA A 57 -8.55 29.30 -4.79
CA ALA A 57 -9.57 28.32 -4.42
C ALA A 57 -9.53 27.08 -5.33
N ALA A 58 -9.36 27.27 -6.65
CA ALA A 58 -9.21 26.17 -7.60
C ALA A 58 -7.93 25.34 -7.33
N ALA A 59 -6.81 26.00 -7.02
CA ALA A 59 -5.56 25.34 -6.68
C ALA A 59 -5.67 24.52 -5.37
N ASN A 60 -6.33 25.07 -4.35
CA ASN A 60 -6.59 24.37 -3.09
C ASN A 60 -7.49 23.16 -3.33
N SER A 61 -8.61 23.33 -4.04
CA SER A 61 -9.52 22.22 -4.38
C SER A 61 -8.83 21.09 -5.16
N TYR A 62 -7.95 21.44 -6.10
CA TYR A 62 -7.14 20.45 -6.81
C TYR A 62 -6.21 19.68 -5.86
N THR A 63 -5.53 20.40 -4.96
CA THR A 63 -4.59 19.83 -3.99
C THR A 63 -5.30 18.92 -3.00
N ASP A 64 -6.44 19.35 -2.45
CA ASP A 64 -7.26 18.59 -1.52
C ASP A 64 -7.77 17.30 -2.18
N SER A 65 -8.22 17.38 -3.43
CA SER A 65 -8.67 16.20 -4.19
C SER A 65 -7.55 15.19 -4.39
N ARG A 66 -6.33 15.67 -4.70
CA ARG A 66 -5.14 14.81 -4.84
C ARG A 66 -4.72 14.18 -3.52
N TYR A 67 -4.81 14.93 -2.43
CA TYR A 67 -4.48 14.44 -1.10
C TYR A 67 -5.45 13.34 -0.64
N ASN A 68 -6.75 13.57 -0.80
CA ASN A 68 -7.77 12.57 -0.42
C ASN A 68 -7.62 11.29 -1.23
N ALA A 69 -7.40 11.39 -2.55
CA ALA A 69 -7.16 10.21 -3.39
C ALA A 69 -5.91 9.42 -2.97
N MET A 70 -4.86 10.12 -2.52
CA MET A 70 -3.66 9.46 -1.98
C MET A 70 -3.95 8.77 -0.64
N ALA A 71 -4.65 9.45 0.27
CA ALA A 71 -5.03 8.90 1.57
C ALA A 71 -5.88 7.62 1.42
N ASP A 72 -6.89 7.65 0.55
CA ASP A 72 -7.76 6.50 0.25
C ASP A 72 -6.96 5.31 -0.30
N SER A 73 -5.99 5.59 -1.18
CA SER A 73 -5.13 4.55 -1.76
C SER A 73 -4.24 3.88 -0.71
N PHE A 74 -3.77 4.65 0.27
CA PHE A 74 -2.93 4.15 1.34
C PHE A 74 -3.72 3.30 2.32
N GLU A 75 -4.93 3.73 2.69
CA GLU A 75 -5.84 2.95 3.54
C GLU A 75 -6.20 1.60 2.89
N THR A 76 -6.51 1.62 1.59
CA THR A 76 -6.76 0.39 0.81
C THR A 76 -5.54 -0.54 0.82
N TYR A 77 -4.35 0.01 0.57
CA TYR A 77 -3.11 -0.77 0.56
C TYR A 77 -2.80 -1.40 1.92
N GLN A 78 -3.01 -0.67 3.02
CA GLN A 78 -2.84 -1.20 4.37
C GLN A 78 -3.81 -2.35 4.66
N GLY A 79 -5.08 -2.21 4.29
CA GLY A 79 -6.08 -3.27 4.44
C GLY A 79 -5.73 -4.53 3.65
N ASP A 80 -5.33 -4.37 2.38
CA ASP A 80 -4.94 -5.49 1.51
C ASP A 80 -3.73 -6.26 2.05
N ILE A 81 -2.74 -5.56 2.62
CA ILE A 81 -1.59 -6.19 3.26
C ILE A 81 -2.03 -7.00 4.47
N GLU A 82 -2.86 -6.42 5.35
CA GLU A 82 -3.28 -7.10 6.57
C GLU A 82 -4.05 -8.39 6.24
N ASP A 83 -4.95 -8.35 5.26
CA ASP A 83 -5.68 -9.53 4.79
C ASP A 83 -4.76 -10.56 4.13
N ARG A 84 -3.78 -10.13 3.36
CA ARG A 84 -2.78 -11.03 2.77
C ARG A 84 -1.94 -11.71 3.84
N LEU A 85 -1.50 -10.98 4.87
CA LEU A 85 -0.75 -11.52 6.00
C LEU A 85 -1.59 -12.52 6.79
N ARG A 86 -2.86 -12.22 7.07
CA ARG A 86 -3.77 -13.17 7.75
C ARG A 86 -3.98 -14.46 6.94
N ARG A 87 -4.21 -14.35 5.62
CA ARG A 87 -4.32 -15.52 4.73
C ARG A 87 -3.04 -16.33 4.70
N GLN A 88 -1.89 -15.67 4.66
CA GLN A 88 -0.58 -16.33 4.68
C GLN A 88 -0.32 -17.04 6.00
N ASN A 89 -0.62 -16.39 7.14
CA ASN A 89 -0.45 -16.97 8.47
C ASN A 89 -1.30 -18.24 8.61
N ARG A 90 -2.58 -18.17 8.20
CA ARG A 90 -3.47 -19.33 8.22
C ARG A 90 -2.93 -20.49 7.39
N ARG A 91 -2.39 -20.22 6.20
CA ARG A 91 -1.79 -21.26 5.34
C ARG A 91 -0.54 -21.87 5.98
N LEU A 92 0.28 -21.07 6.65
CA LEU A 92 1.44 -21.56 7.41
C LEU A 92 1.00 -22.45 8.58
N ASP A 93 -0.03 -22.05 9.32
CA ASP A 93 -0.61 -22.84 10.41
C ASP A 93 -1.13 -24.19 9.88
N ARG A 94 -1.91 -24.17 8.79
CA ARG A 94 -2.37 -25.38 8.08
C ARG A 94 -1.22 -26.27 7.63
N GLN A 95 -0.13 -25.69 7.11
CA GLN A 95 1.06 -26.43 6.73
C GLN A 95 1.75 -27.09 7.94
N GLY A 96 1.83 -26.39 9.07
CA GLY A 96 2.35 -26.95 10.33
C GLY A 96 1.49 -28.12 10.83
N ALA A 97 0.17 -27.98 10.77
CA ALA A 97 -0.77 -29.06 11.10
C ALA A 97 -0.59 -30.24 10.14
N MET A 98 -0.52 -30.01 8.81
CA MET A 98 -0.32 -31.06 7.81
C MET A 98 1.01 -31.79 7.99
N SER A 99 2.09 -31.06 8.26
CA SER A 99 3.40 -31.66 8.57
C SER A 99 3.31 -32.55 9.80
N SER A 100 2.70 -32.06 10.88
CA SER A 100 2.48 -32.84 12.10
C SER A 100 1.61 -34.07 11.84
N ALA A 101 0.57 -33.95 11.02
CA ALA A 101 -0.29 -35.06 10.62
C ALA A 101 0.53 -36.13 9.88
N MET A 102 1.29 -35.74 8.86
CA MET A 102 2.14 -36.67 8.08
C MET A 102 3.21 -37.34 8.95
N LEU A 103 3.81 -36.62 9.90
CA LEU A 103 4.77 -37.18 10.84
C LEU A 103 4.13 -38.24 11.73
N ASN A 104 2.95 -37.96 12.30
CA ASN A 104 2.19 -38.93 13.08
C ASN A 104 1.78 -40.14 12.23
N MET A 105 1.37 -39.92 10.97
CA MET A 105 1.06 -40.99 10.04
C MET A 105 2.27 -41.90 9.81
N ALA A 106 3.43 -41.33 9.46
CA ALA A 106 4.64 -42.09 9.20
C ALA A 106 5.14 -42.84 10.45
N ALA A 107 5.07 -42.19 11.62
CA ALA A 107 5.43 -42.81 12.89
C ALA A 107 4.48 -43.98 13.25
N SER A 108 3.18 -43.85 12.98
CA SER A 108 2.18 -44.88 13.31
C SER A 108 2.45 -46.24 12.64
N VAL A 109 3.10 -46.22 11.47
CA VAL A 109 3.42 -47.43 10.69
C VAL A 109 4.89 -47.85 10.80
N GLY A 110 5.72 -47.09 11.53
CA GLY A 110 7.15 -47.35 11.69
C GLY A 110 7.46 -48.72 12.32
N GLY A 111 6.68 -49.13 13.32
CA GLY A 111 6.87 -50.37 14.08
C GLY A 111 6.18 -51.63 13.53
N ILE A 112 5.41 -51.53 12.45
CA ILE A 112 4.66 -52.66 11.89
C ILE A 112 5.59 -53.50 11.01
N ALA A 113 5.73 -54.82 11.23
CA ALA A 113 6.71 -55.65 10.51
C ALA A 113 6.30 -56.07 9.07
N THR A 114 5.15 -55.64 8.58
CA THR A 114 4.63 -56.04 7.26
C THR A 114 5.32 -55.33 6.11
N GLN A 115 5.32 -55.95 4.93
CA GLN A 115 5.92 -55.38 3.71
C GLN A 115 5.13 -54.17 3.20
N ASN A 116 3.80 -54.21 3.29
CA ASN A 116 2.88 -53.15 2.87
C ASN A 116 2.18 -52.59 4.10
N ARG A 117 2.12 -51.26 4.22
CA ARG A 117 1.55 -50.57 5.38
C ARG A 117 0.76 -49.36 4.91
N VAL A 118 -0.33 -49.08 5.62
CA VAL A 118 -1.12 -47.85 5.44
C VAL A 118 -1.28 -47.22 6.81
N GLY A 119 -1.07 -45.92 6.88
CA GLY A 119 -1.21 -45.14 8.10
C GLY A 119 -2.11 -43.94 7.87
N ALA A 120 -2.67 -43.44 8.97
CA ALA A 120 -3.32 -42.15 9.01
C ALA A 120 -2.78 -41.36 10.22
N GLY A 121 -2.79 -40.04 10.13
CA GLY A 121 -2.31 -39.17 11.18
C GLY A 121 -3.07 -37.86 11.19
N VAL A 122 -3.22 -37.28 12.38
CA VAL A 122 -3.83 -35.97 12.58
C VAL A 122 -2.80 -35.02 13.17
N GLY A 123 -2.90 -33.74 12.83
CA GLY A 123 -2.02 -32.70 13.34
C GLY A 123 -2.80 -31.44 13.65
N PHE A 124 -2.33 -30.68 14.63
CA PHE A 124 -2.95 -29.44 15.09
C PHE A 124 -1.87 -28.36 15.20
N GLN A 125 -2.17 -27.13 14.79
CA GLN A 125 -1.26 -25.99 14.83
C GLN A 125 -2.07 -24.69 14.95
N ASN A 126 -1.86 -23.92 16.02
CA ASN A 126 -2.48 -22.60 16.24
C ASN A 126 -4.00 -22.52 15.93
N GLY A 127 -4.75 -23.57 16.26
CA GLY A 127 -6.20 -23.65 16.03
C GLY A 127 -6.61 -24.30 14.70
N GLU A 128 -5.66 -24.56 13.81
CA GLU A 128 -5.88 -25.32 12.58
C GLU A 128 -5.61 -26.81 12.78
N SER A 129 -6.32 -27.65 12.03
CA SER A 129 -6.16 -29.10 12.07
C SER A 129 -5.97 -29.68 10.68
N ALA A 130 -5.25 -30.79 10.59
CA ALA A 130 -5.00 -31.50 9.36
C ALA A 130 -5.15 -33.00 9.54
N LEU A 131 -5.61 -33.66 8.48
CA LEU A 131 -5.66 -35.11 8.36
C LEU A 131 -4.67 -35.55 7.29
N SER A 132 -3.99 -36.66 7.53
CA SER A 132 -3.08 -37.27 6.57
C SER A 132 -3.32 -38.76 6.46
N VAL A 133 -3.03 -39.28 5.28
CA VAL A 133 -3.05 -40.70 4.96
C VAL A 133 -1.84 -41.03 4.10
N GLY A 134 -1.27 -42.21 4.30
CA GLY A 134 -0.11 -42.61 3.52
C GLY A 134 0.10 -44.10 3.46
N TYR A 135 0.86 -44.49 2.47
CA TYR A 135 1.27 -45.86 2.19
C TYR A 135 2.78 -45.97 2.33
N GLN A 136 3.23 -47.03 2.99
CA GLN A 136 4.64 -47.34 3.18
C GLN A 136 4.94 -48.78 2.75
N ARG A 137 6.06 -48.95 2.05
CA ARG A 137 6.53 -50.26 1.57
C ARG A 137 7.95 -50.52 2.02
N ALA A 138 8.18 -51.68 2.65
CA ALA A 138 9.53 -52.20 2.89
C ALA A 138 10.08 -52.78 1.58
N ILE A 139 11.14 -52.16 1.07
CA ILE A 139 11.83 -52.62 -0.16
C ILE A 139 12.84 -53.71 0.20
N SER A 140 13.45 -53.61 1.38
CA SER A 140 14.31 -54.64 1.97
C SER A 140 14.10 -54.68 3.49
N PRO A 141 14.67 -55.67 4.21
CA PRO A 141 14.62 -55.69 5.68
C PRO A 141 15.21 -54.43 6.34
N ARG A 142 15.99 -53.64 5.60
CA ARG A 142 16.71 -52.46 6.06
C ARG A 142 16.27 -51.16 5.38
N ALA A 143 15.34 -51.20 4.41
CA ALA A 143 14.97 -50.03 3.63
C ALA A 143 13.44 -49.91 3.45
N THR A 144 12.91 -48.72 3.67
CA THR A 144 11.49 -48.39 3.49
C THR A 144 11.30 -47.17 2.60
N LEU A 145 10.20 -47.16 1.85
CA LEU A 145 9.72 -46.02 1.08
C LEU A 145 8.31 -45.66 1.55
N THR A 146 8.03 -44.38 1.75
CA THR A 146 6.77 -43.85 2.24
C THR A 146 6.25 -42.79 1.28
N VAL A 147 4.96 -42.83 0.98
CA VAL A 147 4.25 -41.84 0.17
C VAL A 147 2.97 -41.48 0.92
N GLY A 148 2.69 -40.21 1.13
CA GLY A 148 1.49 -39.78 1.85
C GLY A 148 1.00 -38.42 1.42
N GLY A 149 -0.29 -38.17 1.66
CA GLY A 149 -0.95 -36.89 1.44
C GLY A 149 -1.58 -36.38 2.73
N ALA A 150 -1.71 -35.06 2.86
CA ALA A 150 -2.45 -34.43 3.95
C ALA A 150 -3.32 -33.30 3.43
N LEU A 151 -4.36 -32.99 4.19
CA LEU A 151 -5.40 -32.01 3.87
C LEU A 151 -5.81 -31.25 5.13
N SER A 152 -6.02 -29.94 4.97
CA SER A 152 -6.39 -29.00 6.02
C SER A 152 -7.22 -27.86 5.43
N GLY A 153 -8.52 -27.86 5.71
CA GLY A 153 -9.46 -26.95 5.04
C GLY A 153 -9.41 -27.12 3.52
N ASP A 154 -9.08 -26.03 2.80
CA ASP A 154 -8.93 -26.01 1.34
C ASP A 154 -7.49 -26.30 0.87
N ASP A 155 -6.53 -26.46 1.78
CA ASP A 155 -5.14 -26.76 1.45
C ASP A 155 -4.88 -28.27 1.47
N SER A 156 -4.03 -28.73 0.56
CA SER A 156 -3.53 -30.10 0.52
C SER A 156 -2.02 -30.15 0.28
N SER A 157 -1.39 -31.23 0.71
CA SER A 157 0.03 -31.48 0.52
C SER A 157 0.30 -32.95 0.25
N ILE A 158 1.41 -33.24 -0.42
CA ILE A 158 1.91 -34.59 -0.70
C ILE A 158 3.38 -34.67 -0.31
N GLY A 159 3.78 -35.81 0.24
CA GLY A 159 5.14 -36.07 0.69
C GLY A 159 5.59 -37.47 0.30
N VAL A 160 6.89 -37.60 -0.01
CA VAL A 160 7.57 -38.88 -0.25
C VAL A 160 8.81 -38.90 0.63
N GLY A 161 9.09 -40.04 1.26
CA GLY A 161 10.24 -40.23 2.12
C GLY A 161 10.83 -41.63 1.99
N ALA A 162 12.10 -41.78 2.33
CA ALA A 162 12.76 -43.09 2.38
C ALA A 162 13.58 -43.19 3.67
N GLY A 163 13.63 -44.40 4.25
CA GLY A 163 14.41 -44.70 5.45
C GLY A 163 15.33 -45.89 5.22
N PHE A 164 16.52 -45.86 5.81
CA PHE A 164 17.49 -46.97 5.78
C PHE A 164 18.10 -47.17 7.17
N GLY A 165 18.21 -48.43 7.62
CA GLY A 165 18.86 -48.81 8.88
C GLY A 165 19.97 -49.84 8.65
N TRP A 166 21.12 -49.67 9.31
CA TRP A 166 22.28 -50.58 9.22
C TRP A 166 22.51 -51.34 10.52
#